data_AF-A0A1X0NGR3-F1
#
_entry.id   AF-A0A1X0NGR3-F1
#
_cell.length_a   1.000
_cell.length_b   1.000
_cell.length_c   1.000
_cell.angle_alpha   90.00
_cell.angle_beta   90.00
_cell.angle_gamma   90.00
#
_symmetry.space_group_name_H-M   'P 1'
#
loop_
_entity.id
_entity.type
_entity.pdbx_description
1 polymer ?
#
loop_
_entity_poly.entity_id
_entity_poly.type
_entity_poly.pdbx_seq_one_letter_code
_entity_poly.pdbx_strand_id
1 'polypeptide(L)'
;VLVLDGVQLLSTQFVVTRTKMTCSGGTTCAPILVEHGLYVKQSSAFYMDNCAVNSPAYGINFVSSDLGVLGGSVFSVQNSSWKVATDNVGAGGIQSDSVVVNGGSVMQFVSSEFRAGLKVLSFLTLELS
;
A
#
# COMPACT_ATOMS: atom_id res chain seq x y z
N VAL A 1 8.24 -6.59 -10.07
CA VAL A 1 7.64 -5.33 -9.60
C VAL A 1 6.32 -5.18 -10.32
N LEU A 2 5.23 -4.97 -9.59
CA LEU A 2 3.93 -4.57 -10.13
C LEU A 2 3.88 -3.04 -10.16
N VAL A 3 3.68 -2.45 -11.33
CA VAL A 3 3.56 -1.00 -11.48
C VAL A 3 2.10 -0.66 -11.70
N LEU A 4 1.56 0.23 -10.86
CA LEU A 4 0.21 0.77 -10.95
C LEU A 4 0.32 2.23 -11.34
N ASP A 5 -0.03 2.53 -12.58
CA ASP A 5 0.06 3.88 -13.11
C ASP A 5 -1.34 4.46 -13.32
N GLY A 6 -1.72 5.45 -12.50
CA GLY A 6 -3.01 6.14 -12.58
C GLY A 6 -4.23 5.23 -12.38
N VAL A 7 -4.08 4.14 -11.60
CA VAL A 7 -5.12 3.11 -11.48
C VAL A 7 -6.29 3.63 -10.65
N GLN A 8 -7.50 3.48 -11.21
CA GLN A 8 -8.75 3.74 -10.51
C GLN A 8 -9.63 2.49 -10.52
N LEU A 9 -10.00 2.01 -9.34
CA LEU A 9 -10.97 0.93 -9.18
C LEU A 9 -12.36 1.56 -9.06
N LEU A 10 -13.28 1.21 -9.96
CA LEU A 10 -14.65 1.71 -10.02
C LEU A 10 -15.62 0.53 -9.96
N SER A 11 -16.30 0.36 -8.83
CA SER A 11 -17.17 -0.78 -8.53
C SER A 11 -16.55 -2.15 -8.88
N THR A 12 -15.28 -2.31 -8.56
CA THR A 12 -14.51 -3.53 -8.86
C THR A 12 -13.59 -3.91 -7.71
N GLN A 13 -13.01 -5.11 -7.78
CA GLN A 13 -12.06 -5.58 -6.78
C GLN A 13 -10.73 -5.95 -7.43
N PHE A 14 -9.64 -5.48 -6.85
CA PHE A 14 -8.29 -5.92 -7.15
C PHE A 14 -7.80 -6.77 -5.97
N VAL A 15 -7.49 -8.04 -6.21
CA VAL A 15 -7.18 -8.99 -5.14
C VAL A 15 -5.84 -9.68 -5.41
N VAL A 16 -4.94 -9.63 -4.43
CA VAL A 16 -3.68 -10.36 -4.41
C VAL A 16 -3.74 -11.33 -3.22
N THR A 17 -3.62 -12.63 -3.48
CA THR A 17 -3.62 -13.64 -2.40
C THR A 17 -2.42 -14.55 -2.49
N ARG A 18 -1.93 -15.06 -1.34
CA ARG A 18 -0.90 -16.12 -1.28
C ARG A 18 0.36 -15.83 -2.11
N THR A 19 0.71 -14.56 -2.27
CA THR A 19 1.76 -14.14 -3.20
C THR A 19 3.00 -13.71 -2.43
N LYS A 20 4.15 -14.25 -2.84
CA LYS A 20 5.46 -13.77 -2.38
C LYS A 20 5.96 -12.69 -3.33
N MET A 21 6.16 -11.48 -2.81
CA MET A 21 6.61 -10.31 -3.57
C MET A 21 7.96 -9.87 -3.06
N THR A 22 8.96 -9.92 -3.92
CA THR A 22 10.35 -9.59 -3.58
C THR A 22 10.89 -8.48 -4.46
N CYS A 23 11.66 -7.57 -3.87
CA CYS A 23 12.45 -6.58 -4.60
C CYS A 23 13.90 -6.72 -4.16
N SER A 24 14.83 -6.79 -5.11
CA SER A 24 16.26 -7.05 -4.85
C SER A 24 17.16 -5.94 -5.43
N GLY A 25 16.71 -4.69 -5.31
CA GLY A 25 17.40 -3.48 -5.80
C GLY A 25 17.88 -2.58 -4.66
N GLY A 26 18.18 -1.32 -4.99
CA GLY A 26 18.70 -0.33 -4.04
C GLY A 26 17.66 0.25 -3.08
N THR A 27 18.00 1.37 -2.46
CA THR A 27 17.22 2.07 -1.41
C THR A 27 15.88 2.66 -1.87
N THR A 28 15.50 2.45 -3.13
CA THR A 28 14.21 2.88 -3.71
C THR A 28 13.32 1.71 -4.17
N CYS A 29 13.77 0.47 -3.98
CA CYS A 29 13.09 -0.72 -4.49
C CYS A 29 11.72 -0.95 -3.82
N ALA A 30 10.69 -1.19 -4.63
CA ALA A 30 9.37 -1.60 -4.16
C ALA A 30 8.82 -2.75 -5.02
N PRO A 31 8.29 -3.84 -4.42
CA PRO A 31 7.58 -4.87 -5.16
C PRO A 31 6.30 -4.35 -5.83
N ILE A 32 5.63 -3.36 -5.21
CA ILE A 32 4.51 -2.61 -5.78
C ILE A 32 4.91 -1.13 -5.87
N LEU A 33 4.89 -0.58 -7.09
CA LEU A 33 5.19 0.82 -7.38
C LEU A 33 3.92 1.52 -7.87
N VAL A 34 3.67 2.74 -7.42
CA VAL A 34 2.53 3.57 -7.84
C VAL A 34 3.05 4.94 -8.32
N GLU A 35 2.82 5.32 -9.57
CA GLU A 35 3.45 6.52 -10.17
C GLU A 35 2.50 7.72 -10.28
N HIS A 36 1.21 7.49 -10.57
CA HIS A 36 0.19 8.56 -10.64
C HIS A 36 -1.03 8.27 -9.76
N GLY A 37 -0.77 7.70 -8.59
CA GLY A 37 -1.77 7.41 -7.56
C GLY A 37 -2.57 6.13 -7.80
N LEU A 38 -3.17 5.65 -6.71
CA LEU A 38 -4.12 4.53 -6.70
C LEU A 38 -5.38 4.98 -5.99
N TYR A 39 -6.51 4.94 -6.70
CA TYR A 39 -7.79 5.32 -6.11
C TYR A 39 -8.79 4.17 -6.14
N VAL A 40 -9.26 3.78 -4.96
CA VAL A 40 -10.30 2.79 -4.76
C VAL A 40 -11.61 3.54 -4.53
N LYS A 41 -12.52 3.56 -5.51
CA LYS A 41 -13.75 4.38 -5.49
C LYS A 41 -15.01 3.57 -5.80
N GLN A 42 -16.18 4.09 -5.41
CA GLN A 42 -17.49 3.55 -5.78
C GLN A 42 -17.69 2.09 -5.34
N SER A 43 -17.60 1.85 -4.03
CA SER A 43 -17.72 0.51 -3.43
C SER A 43 -16.75 -0.51 -4.02
N SER A 44 -15.52 -0.06 -4.32
CA SER A 44 -14.45 -0.93 -4.81
C SER A 44 -13.62 -1.49 -3.66
N ALA A 45 -12.78 -2.47 -3.97
CA ALA A 45 -11.81 -2.94 -3.00
C ALA A 45 -10.43 -3.24 -3.59
N PHE A 46 -9.39 -2.93 -2.81
CA PHE A 46 -8.04 -3.45 -2.99
C PHE A 46 -7.73 -4.37 -1.80
N TYR A 47 -7.47 -5.63 -2.09
CA TYR A 47 -7.20 -6.65 -1.07
C TYR A 47 -5.84 -7.31 -1.29
N MET A 48 -5.08 -7.40 -0.21
CA MET A 48 -3.92 -8.27 -0.10
C MET A 48 -4.13 -9.23 1.06
N ASP A 49 -4.16 -10.53 0.78
CA ASP A 49 -4.38 -11.56 1.79
C ASP A 49 -3.28 -12.63 1.75
N ASN A 50 -2.75 -13.01 2.92
CA ASN A 50 -1.74 -14.06 3.04
C ASN A 50 -0.52 -13.84 2.12
N CYS A 51 -0.10 -12.59 1.98
CA CYS A 51 1.05 -12.22 1.14
C CYS A 51 2.34 -12.15 1.95
N ALA A 52 3.47 -12.40 1.29
CA ALA A 52 4.80 -12.29 1.88
C ALA A 52 5.62 -11.24 1.11
N VAL A 53 5.81 -10.06 1.71
CA VAL A 53 6.54 -8.93 1.12
C VAL A 53 7.96 -8.92 1.66
N ASN A 54 8.96 -8.88 0.78
CA ASN A 54 10.37 -8.74 1.17
C ASN A 54 11.07 -7.72 0.29
N SER A 55 11.54 -6.62 0.88
CA SER A 55 12.19 -5.53 0.16
C SER A 55 13.21 -4.79 1.04
N PRO A 56 14.31 -4.28 0.47
CA PRO A 56 15.27 -3.46 1.21
C PRO A 56 14.76 -2.04 1.49
N ALA A 57 13.74 -1.54 0.79
CA ALA A 57 13.30 -0.15 0.93
C ALA A 57 11.80 0.00 1.19
N TYR A 58 10.95 -0.40 0.24
CA TYR A 58 9.50 -0.23 0.35
C TYR A 58 8.78 -1.53 0.01
N GLY A 59 7.62 -1.78 0.62
CA GLY A 59 6.70 -2.83 0.21
C GLY A 59 5.70 -2.33 -0.84
N ILE A 60 5.11 -1.17 -0.59
CA ILE A 60 4.39 -0.38 -1.59
C ILE A 60 4.97 1.03 -1.58
N ASN A 61 5.40 1.53 -2.74
CA ASN A 61 5.93 2.89 -2.86
C ASN A 61 5.08 3.68 -3.83
N PHE A 62 4.38 4.70 -3.33
CA PHE A 62 3.70 5.69 -4.14
C PHE A 62 4.68 6.82 -4.41
N VAL A 63 5.26 6.80 -5.60
CA VAL A 63 6.31 7.71 -6.04
C VAL A 63 5.71 9.10 -6.19
N SER A 64 5.89 9.93 -5.15
CA SER A 64 5.31 11.27 -5.09
C SER A 64 3.82 11.30 -5.47
N SER A 65 3.08 10.30 -4.98
CA SER A 65 1.68 10.10 -5.35
C SER A 65 0.82 9.59 -4.20
N ASP A 66 -0.49 9.60 -4.44
CA ASP A 66 -1.50 9.50 -3.40
C ASP A 66 -2.24 8.17 -3.40
N LEU A 67 -2.71 7.79 -2.21
CA LEU A 67 -3.70 6.74 -2.00
C LEU A 67 -5.04 7.36 -1.64
N GLY A 68 -6.08 7.08 -2.44
CA GLY A 68 -7.46 7.44 -2.09
C GLY A 68 -8.34 6.20 -1.92
N VAL A 69 -9.06 6.12 -0.80
CA VAL A 69 -10.07 5.10 -0.52
C VAL A 69 -11.40 5.80 -0.26
N LEU A 70 -12.29 5.79 -1.26
CA LEU A 70 -13.43 6.72 -1.34
C LEU A 70 -14.76 6.00 -1.65
N GLY A 71 -15.87 6.57 -1.18
CA GLY A 71 -17.22 6.15 -1.56
C GLY A 71 -17.54 4.70 -1.18
N GLY A 72 -17.42 4.38 0.12
CA GLY A 72 -17.69 3.05 0.67
C GLY A 72 -16.72 1.98 0.21
N SER A 73 -15.49 2.36 -0.15
CA SER A 73 -14.48 1.43 -0.66
C SER A 73 -13.57 0.89 0.44
N VAL A 74 -12.84 -0.18 0.14
CA VAL A 74 -11.94 -0.83 1.11
C VAL A 74 -10.53 -0.99 0.55
N PHE A 75 -9.54 -0.52 1.29
CA PHE A 75 -8.15 -0.93 1.12
C PHE A 75 -7.75 -1.80 2.32
N SER A 76 -7.39 -3.06 2.07
CA SER A 76 -7.12 -4.00 3.15
C SER A 76 -5.89 -4.85 2.86
N VAL A 77 -5.00 -4.90 3.85
CA VAL A 77 -3.91 -5.86 3.92
C VAL A 77 -4.17 -6.75 5.13
N GLN A 78 -4.23 -8.05 4.90
CA GLN A 78 -4.58 -9.01 5.94
C GLN A 78 -3.73 -10.27 5.88
N ASN A 79 -3.53 -10.89 7.06
CA ASN A 79 -2.81 -12.15 7.22
C ASN A 79 -1.43 -12.19 6.56
N SER A 80 -0.79 -11.03 6.38
CA SER A 80 0.39 -10.90 5.54
C SER A 80 1.65 -10.69 6.37
N SER A 81 2.79 -11.13 5.85
CA SER A 81 4.10 -10.92 6.46
C SER A 81 4.92 -9.96 5.62
N TRP A 82 5.53 -8.97 6.25
CA TRP A 82 6.27 -7.91 5.58
C TRP A 82 7.65 -7.79 6.21
N LYS A 83 8.70 -8.01 5.42
CA LYS A 83 10.09 -7.75 5.77
C LYS A 83 10.58 -6.58 4.91
N VAL A 84 10.51 -5.38 5.46
CA VAL A 84 10.90 -4.16 4.75
C VAL A 84 12.00 -3.44 5.54
N ALA A 85 13.24 -3.57 5.09
CA ALA A 85 14.43 -3.20 5.86
C ALA A 85 14.93 -1.79 5.54
N THR A 86 14.09 -0.77 5.75
CA THR A 86 14.44 0.62 5.43
C THR A 86 15.57 1.12 6.33
N ASP A 87 16.68 1.58 5.77
CA ASP A 87 17.71 2.36 6.46
C ASP A 87 17.31 3.84 6.62
N ASN A 88 16.33 4.30 5.83
CA ASN A 88 15.80 5.65 5.86
C ASN A 88 14.73 5.83 6.96
N VAL A 89 15.01 6.68 7.95
CA VAL A 89 14.10 7.02 9.06
C VAL A 89 12.76 7.62 8.60
N GLY A 90 12.71 8.20 7.39
CA GLY A 90 11.50 8.71 6.77
C GLY A 90 10.60 7.65 6.13
N ALA A 91 11.15 6.48 5.78
CA ALA A 91 10.46 5.48 4.98
C ALA A 91 9.54 4.58 5.81
N GLY A 92 8.40 4.22 5.21
CA GLY A 92 7.49 3.19 5.72
C GLY A 92 7.49 1.94 4.85
N GLY A 93 7.00 0.83 5.40
CA GLY A 93 6.66 -0.36 4.60
C GLY A 93 5.71 -0.03 3.44
N ILE A 94 4.83 0.94 3.66
CA ILE A 94 4.01 1.63 2.66
C ILE A 94 4.34 3.12 2.74
N GLN A 95 4.72 3.72 1.61
CA GLN A 95 5.07 5.14 1.51
C GLN A 95 4.13 5.84 0.53
N SER A 96 3.52 6.95 0.92
CA SER A 96 2.72 7.82 0.05
C SER A 96 2.87 9.28 0.42
N ASP A 97 2.47 10.21 -0.44
CA ASP A 97 2.45 11.63 -0.11
C ASP A 97 1.16 11.98 0.64
N SER A 98 0.00 11.61 0.09
CA SER A 98 -1.30 11.79 0.74
C SER A 98 -2.08 10.49 0.85
N VAL A 99 -2.72 10.29 2.00
CA VAL A 99 -3.72 9.25 2.20
C VAL A 99 -5.06 9.91 2.47
N VAL A 100 -6.07 9.59 1.65
CA VAL A 100 -7.45 10.07 1.82
C VAL A 100 -8.37 8.87 2.04
N VAL A 101 -9.10 8.88 3.15
CA VAL A 101 -10.15 7.89 3.43
C VAL A 101 -11.46 8.64 3.71
N ASN A 102 -12.44 8.49 2.82
CA ASN A 102 -13.70 9.26 2.89
C ASN A 102 -14.92 8.41 2.52
N GLY A 103 -16.08 8.78 3.04
CA GLY A 103 -17.38 8.39 2.48
C GLY A 103 -17.77 7.00 2.94
N GLY A 104 -17.52 6.72 4.23
CA GLY A 104 -17.71 5.40 4.83
C GLY A 104 -16.70 4.35 4.37
N SER A 105 -15.59 4.78 3.77
CA SER A 105 -14.52 3.87 3.31
C SER A 105 -13.63 3.41 4.46
N VAL A 106 -12.91 2.31 4.23
CA VAL A 106 -12.06 1.67 5.24
C VAL A 106 -10.66 1.44 4.68
N MET A 107 -9.65 1.86 5.43
CA MET A 107 -8.27 1.43 5.25
C MET A 107 -7.86 0.61 6.47
N GLN A 108 -7.46 -0.64 6.27
CA GLN A 108 -7.16 -1.55 7.37
C GLN A 108 -5.93 -2.45 7.14
N PHE A 109 -5.29 -2.79 8.26
CA PHE A 109 -4.19 -3.73 8.35
C PHE A 109 -4.54 -4.74 9.45
N VAL A 110 -4.84 -5.98 9.08
CA VAL A 110 -5.40 -6.98 10.01
C VAL A 110 -4.51 -8.21 10.08
N SER A 111 -4.22 -8.71 11.29
CA SER A 111 -3.49 -9.98 11.48
C SER A 111 -2.19 -10.08 10.67
N SER A 112 -1.50 -8.95 10.47
CA SER A 112 -0.32 -8.86 9.60
C SER A 112 0.93 -8.54 10.41
N GLU A 113 2.02 -9.23 10.13
CA GLU A 113 3.32 -9.02 10.78
C GLU A 113 4.17 -8.07 9.94
N PHE A 114 4.50 -6.90 10.50
CA PHE A 114 5.41 -5.95 9.87
C PHE A 114 6.75 -5.96 10.58
N ARG A 115 7.72 -6.63 9.96
CA ARG A 115 9.16 -6.46 10.20
C ARG A 115 9.65 -5.31 9.32
N ALA A 116 9.04 -4.15 9.51
CA ALA A 116 9.43 -2.90 8.89
C ALA A 116 10.31 -2.14 9.90
N GLY A 117 11.48 -1.64 9.48
CA GLY A 117 12.48 -1.09 10.40
C GLY A 117 11.93 -0.12 11.45
N LEU A 118 11.10 0.85 11.04
CA LEU A 118 10.58 1.89 11.94
C LEU A 118 9.09 2.23 11.75
N LYS A 119 8.57 2.16 10.52
CA LYS A 119 7.19 2.60 10.20
C LYS A 119 6.49 1.59 9.29
N VAL A 120 5.24 1.27 9.59
CA VAL A 120 4.39 0.46 8.71
C VAL A 120 3.89 1.30 7.54
N LEU A 121 3.40 2.51 7.82
CA LEU A 121 2.85 3.46 6.86
C LEU A 121 3.48 4.84 7.12
N SER A 122 3.87 5.53 6.05
CA SER A 122 4.44 6.88 6.08
C SER A 122 3.74 7.75 5.03
N PHE A 123 3.28 8.92 5.45
CA PHE A 123 2.61 9.92 4.60
C PHE A 123 2.89 11.33 5.08
N LEU A 124 2.75 12.32 4.17
CA LEU A 124 2.82 13.74 4.51
C LEU A 124 1.48 14.25 5.03
N THR A 125 0.38 13.84 4.39
CA THR A 125 -0.97 14.28 4.74
C THR A 125 -1.92 13.10 4.92
N LEU A 126 -2.79 13.20 5.91
CA LEU A 126 -3.90 12.28 6.11
C LEU A 126 -5.21 13.08 6.18
N GLU A 127 -6.14 12.74 5.31
CA GLU A 127 -7.50 13.28 5.32
C GLU A 127 -8.51 12.17 5.64
N LEU A 128 -9.30 12.38 6.68
CA LEU A 128 -10.37 11.49 7.12
C LEU A 128 -11.68 12.27 7.15
N SER A 129 -12.70 11.81 6.44
CA SER A 129 -14.03 12.46 6.39
C SER A 129 -15.20 11.51 6.25
#